data_AF-A0A2H0UKM7-F1
#
_entry.id   AF-A0A2H0UKM7-F1
#
_cell.length_a   1.000
_cell.length_b   1.000
_cell.length_c   1.000
_cell.angle_alpha   90.00
_cell.angle_beta   90.00
_cell.angle_gamma   90.00
#
_symmetry.space_group_name_H-M   'P 1'
#
loop_
_entity.id
_entity.type
_entity.pdbx_description
1 polymer ?
#
loop_
_entity_poly.entity_id
_entity_poly.type
_entity_poly.pdbx_seq_one_letter_code
_entity_poly.pdbx_strand_id
1 'polypeptide(L)'
;MRYKGVVTKEGLKDEGFLNFATDLREENGYIHFTADTDFAPAIVSEMKEALKTGPYYAVIKTEYELNIIFAEKVVTAKPTETEPIAKAIQYGVSLEIPESELRAQTGI
;
A
#
# COMPACT_ATOMS: atom_id res chain seq x y z
N MET A 1 -9.41 9.42 -7.02
CA MET A 1 -8.56 9.26 -8.23
C MET A 1 -7.63 8.06 -8.04
N ARG A 2 -7.02 7.50 -9.10
CA ARG A 2 -6.10 6.35 -8.99
C ARG A 2 -4.66 6.83 -9.05
N TYR A 3 -3.91 6.70 -7.96
CA TYR A 3 -2.51 7.13 -7.91
C TYR A 3 -1.57 5.93 -7.96
N LYS A 4 -0.75 5.87 -9.01
CA LYS A 4 0.30 4.86 -9.16
C LYS A 4 1.64 5.57 -9.18
N GLY A 5 2.51 5.26 -8.23
CA GLY A 5 3.84 5.85 -8.11
C GLY A 5 4.93 4.79 -8.04
N VAL A 6 6.17 5.21 -8.22
CA VAL A 6 7.36 4.42 -7.91
C VAL A 6 8.20 5.28 -6.97
N VAL A 7 8.57 4.74 -5.81
CA VAL A 7 9.37 5.48 -4.83
C VAL A 7 10.79 4.93 -4.91
N THR A 8 11.69 5.77 -5.42
CA THR A 8 13.12 5.47 -5.44
C THR A 8 13.79 6.05 -4.20
N LYS A 9 14.97 5.53 -3.84
CA LYS A 9 15.79 5.93 -2.68
C LYS A 9 15.98 7.44 -2.50
N GLU A 10 15.95 8.22 -3.58
CA GLU A 10 16.10 9.68 -3.56
C GLU A 10 14.81 10.39 -3.12
N GLY A 11 13.64 9.83 -3.43
CA GLY A 11 12.33 10.45 -3.17
C GLY A 11 11.83 10.37 -1.73
N LEU A 12 12.38 9.48 -0.89
CA LEU A 12 11.98 9.33 0.52
C LEU A 12 12.54 10.41 1.44
N LYS A 13 13.60 11.09 1.02
CA LYS A 13 14.20 12.20 1.76
C LYS A 13 13.55 13.54 1.45
N ASP A 14 12.64 13.55 0.49
CA ASP A 14 11.97 14.75 0.03
C ASP A 14 10.67 14.95 0.79
N GLU A 15 10.45 16.16 1.32
CA GLU A 15 9.18 16.55 1.96
C GLU A 15 7.97 16.29 1.04
N GLY A 16 8.20 16.19 -0.27
CA GLY A 16 7.23 15.83 -1.29
C GLY A 16 6.56 14.46 -1.10
N PHE A 17 7.23 13.45 -0.53
CA PHE A 17 6.59 12.14 -0.29
C PHE A 17 5.58 12.21 0.86
N LEU A 18 5.92 12.91 1.93
CA LEU A 18 5.03 13.15 3.08
C LEU A 18 3.83 14.02 2.69
N ASN A 19 4.06 15.04 1.86
CA ASN A 19 2.97 15.87 1.30
C ASN A 19 2.07 15.04 0.38
N PHE A 20 2.63 14.18 -0.47
CA PHE A 20 1.84 13.30 -1.34
C PHE A 20 0.94 12.33 -0.55
N ALA A 21 1.46 11.71 0.52
CA ALA A 21 0.66 10.85 1.38
C ALA A 21 -0.45 11.61 2.13
N THR A 22 -0.20 12.88 2.47
CA THR A 22 -1.17 13.76 3.13
C THR A 22 -2.29 14.20 2.19
N ASP A 23 -1.94 14.61 0.95
CA ASP A 23 -2.92 15.04 -0.07
C ASP A 23 -3.85 13.88 -0.50
N LEU A 24 -3.34 12.65 -0.49
CA LEU A 24 -4.11 11.45 -0.84
C LEU A 24 -5.27 11.14 0.11
N ARG A 25 -5.19 11.61 1.36
CA ARG A 25 -6.27 11.48 2.34
C ARG A 25 -7.54 12.21 1.89
N GLU A 26 -7.43 13.22 1.03
CA GLU A 26 -8.55 14.06 0.62
C GLU A 26 -9.26 13.58 -0.67
N GLU A 27 -8.69 12.63 -1.43
CA GLU A 27 -9.08 12.39 -2.84
C GLU A 27 -9.66 10.99 -3.20
N ASN A 28 -10.03 10.14 -2.23
CA ASN A 28 -10.63 8.81 -2.50
C ASN A 28 -9.79 7.97 -3.49
N GLY A 29 -8.52 7.75 -3.17
CA GLY A 29 -7.58 7.00 -4.00
C GLY A 29 -6.85 5.88 -3.28
N TYR A 30 -6.35 4.91 -4.04
CA TYR A 30 -5.40 3.90 -3.56
C TYR A 30 -3.99 4.24 -4.06
N ILE A 31 -2.99 3.67 -3.38
CA ILE A 31 -1.59 3.96 -3.65
C ILE A 31 -0.83 2.66 -3.91
N HIS A 32 -0.18 2.59 -5.06
CA HIS A 32 0.76 1.52 -5.37
C HIS A 32 2.17 2.10 -5.43
N PHE A 33 3.10 1.50 -4.69
CA PHE A 33 4.53 1.80 -4.78
C PHE A 33 5.37 0.54 -4.97
N THR A 34 6.40 0.67 -5.78
CA THR A 34 7.57 -0.21 -5.73
C THR A 34 8.66 0.51 -4.94
N ALA A 35 9.26 -0.16 -3.97
CA ALA A 35 10.32 0.38 -3.13
C ALA A 35 11.49 -0.60 -2.99
N ASP A 36 12.69 -0.07 -2.75
CA ASP A 36 13.85 -0.86 -2.33
C ASP A 36 13.59 -1.48 -0.94
N THR A 37 14.04 -2.72 -0.75
CA THR A 37 13.76 -3.51 0.48
C THR A 37 14.16 -2.80 1.76
N ASP A 38 15.28 -2.07 1.75
CA ASP A 38 15.80 -1.34 2.91
C ASP A 38 14.83 -0.26 3.42
N PHE A 39 13.90 0.21 2.59
CA PHE A 39 12.99 1.30 2.90
C PHE A 39 11.55 0.87 3.13
N ALA A 40 11.19 -0.36 2.76
CA ALA A 40 9.83 -0.87 2.96
C ALA A 40 9.31 -0.66 4.39
N PRO A 41 10.07 -0.94 5.47
CA PRO A 41 9.57 -0.74 6.83
C PRO A 41 9.20 0.72 7.14
N ALA A 42 10.01 1.67 6.68
CA ALA A 42 9.75 3.10 6.91
C ALA A 42 8.50 3.55 6.15
N ILE A 43 8.37 3.17 4.87
CA ILE A 43 7.20 3.51 4.06
C ILE A 43 5.93 2.87 4.64
N VAL A 44 6.02 1.61 5.10
CA VAL A 44 4.89 0.93 5.75
C VAL A 44 4.44 1.67 6.99
N SER A 45 5.37 2.15 7.82
CA SER A 45 5.06 2.92 9.02
C SER A 45 4.33 4.22 8.68
N GLU A 46 4.88 5.02 7.77
CA GLU A 46 4.29 6.28 7.32
C GLU A 46 2.90 6.08 6.72
N MET A 47 2.76 5.10 5.81
CA MET A 47 1.48 4.79 5.16
C MET A 47 0.43 4.31 6.16
N LYS A 48 0.82 3.52 7.17
CA LYS A 48 -0.08 3.12 8.24
C LYS A 48 -0.59 4.32 9.03
N GLU A 49 0.25 5.33 9.25
CA GLU A 49 -0.17 6.56 9.92
C GLU A 49 -1.07 7.45 9.06
N ALA A 50 -0.80 7.53 7.75
CA ALA A 50 -1.59 8.30 6.81
C ALA A 50 -2.98 7.68 6.55
N LEU A 51 -3.07 6.35 6.51
CA LEU A 51 -4.30 5.60 6.19
C LEU A 51 -5.26 5.43 7.38
N LYS A 52 -5.07 6.13 8.50
CA LYS A 52 -5.82 5.97 9.77
C LYS A 52 -7.35 6.11 9.67
N THR A 53 -7.91 6.66 8.59
CA THR A 53 -9.35 6.86 8.44
C THR A 53 -9.79 6.67 6.99
N GLY A 54 -10.84 5.87 6.74
CA GLY A 54 -11.53 5.71 5.44
C GLY A 54 -11.19 4.42 4.67
N PRO A 55 -11.80 4.19 3.48
CA PRO A 55 -11.65 2.96 2.70
C PRO A 55 -10.36 2.93 1.87
N TYR A 56 -9.26 3.43 2.45
CA TYR A 56 -8.00 3.60 1.75
C TYR A 56 -7.08 2.41 2.00
N TYR A 57 -6.30 2.07 0.97
CA TYR A 57 -5.27 1.05 1.09
C TYR A 57 -4.04 1.40 0.27
N ALA A 58 -2.90 0.86 0.70
CA ALA A 58 -1.66 0.95 -0.04
C ALA A 58 -1.07 -0.44 -0.28
N VAL A 59 -0.43 -0.59 -1.44
CA VAL A 59 0.34 -1.78 -1.77
C VAL A 59 1.78 -1.34 -2.02
N ILE A 60 2.69 -1.82 -1.19
CA ILE A 60 4.12 -1.60 -1.34
C ILE A 60 4.76 -2.93 -1.72
N LYS A 61 5.34 -2.97 -2.91
CA LYS A 61 6.03 -4.15 -3.42
C LYS A 61 7.54 -3.93 -3.38
N THR A 62 8.25 -4.90 -2.85
CA THR A 62 9.71 -5.01 -2.94
C THR A 62 10.08 -6.30 -3.68
N GLU A 63 11.38 -6.57 -3.83
CA GLU A 63 11.86 -7.85 -4.37
C GLU A 63 11.41 -9.06 -3.54
N TYR A 64 11.34 -8.91 -2.22
CA TYR A 64 11.12 -10.03 -1.29
C TYR A 64 9.75 -10.03 -0.62
N GLU A 65 9.09 -8.88 -0.59
CA GLU A 65 7.88 -8.67 0.21
C GLU A 65 6.83 -7.90 -0.57
N LEU A 66 5.58 -8.27 -0.32
CA LEU A 66 4.38 -7.54 -0.64
C LEU A 66 3.74 -7.09 0.67
N ASN A 67 3.63 -5.79 0.84
CA ASN A 67 3.00 -5.15 1.99
C ASN A 67 1.67 -4.54 1.55
N ILE A 68 0.57 -5.01 2.12
CA ILE A 68 -0.78 -4.50 1.89
C ILE A 68 -1.22 -3.81 3.17
N ILE A 69 -1.45 -2.51 3.09
CA ILE A 69 -1.69 -1.63 4.22
C ILE A 69 -3.12 -1.12 4.14
N PHE A 70 -3.88 -1.35 5.19
CA PHE A 70 -5.21 -0.81 5.45
C PHE A 70 -5.16 0.03 6.74
N ALA A 71 -6.21 0.81 7.01
CA ALA A 71 -6.33 1.64 8.21
C ALA A 71 -6.01 0.90 9.53
N GLU A 72 -6.57 -0.31 9.71
CA GLU A 72 -6.45 -1.07 10.96
C GLU A 72 -5.55 -2.30 10.83
N LYS A 73 -5.04 -2.60 9.64
CA LYS A 73 -4.36 -3.87 9.36
C LYS A 73 -3.25 -3.71 8.35
N VAL A 74 -2.11 -4.31 8.65
CA VAL A 74 -1.00 -4.48 7.71
C VAL A 74 -0.80 -5.96 7.48
N VAL A 75 -0.71 -6.36 6.21
CA VAL A 75 -0.36 -7.72 5.81
C VAL A 75 0.96 -7.66 5.05
N THR A 76 1.98 -8.28 5.62
CA THR A 76 3.28 -8.49 4.98
C THR A 76 3.38 -9.96 4.61
N ALA A 77 3.66 -10.24 3.34
CA ALA A 77 3.83 -11.60 2.82
C ALA A 77 4.86 -11.59 1.70
N LYS A 78 5.44 -12.75 1.38
CA LYS A 78 6.22 -12.87 0.14
C LYS A 78 5.29 -12.80 -1.07
N PRO A 79 5.72 -12.26 -2.22
CA PRO A 79 4.91 -12.23 -3.44
C PRO A 79 4.40 -13.61 -3.89
N THR A 80 5.08 -14.69 -3.50
CA THR A 80 4.70 -16.07 -3.80
C THR A 80 3.70 -16.69 -2.82
N GLU A 81 3.45 -16.06 -1.66
CA GLU A 81 2.58 -16.58 -0.62
C GLU A 81 1.12 -16.18 -0.88
N THR A 82 0.38 -17.03 -1.59
CA THR A 82 -0.99 -16.72 -2.03
C THR A 82 -2.02 -16.66 -0.91
N GLU A 83 -1.87 -17.48 0.14
CA GLU A 83 -2.82 -17.56 1.25
C GLU A 83 -2.91 -16.26 2.08
N PRO A 84 -1.81 -15.67 2.60
CA PRO A 84 -1.88 -14.40 3.32
C PRO A 84 -2.37 -13.25 2.43
N ILE A 85 -2.00 -13.26 1.15
CA ILE A 85 -2.47 -12.24 0.20
C ILE A 85 -3.97 -12.39 -0.05
N ALA A 86 -4.49 -13.61 -0.21
CA ALA A 86 -5.93 -13.86 -0.33
C ALA A 86 -6.71 -13.39 0.90
N LYS A 87 -6.18 -13.60 2.12
CA LYS A 87 -6.78 -13.09 3.37
C LYS A 87 -6.77 -11.56 3.43
N ALA A 88 -5.73 -10.91 2.89
CA ALA A 88 -5.68 -9.47 2.77
C ALA A 88 -6.73 -8.94 1.78
N ILE A 89 -6.89 -9.61 0.63
CA ILE A 89 -7.90 -9.29 -0.36
C ILE A 89 -9.31 -9.40 0.25
N GLN A 90 -9.61 -10.50 0.94
CA GLN A 90 -10.90 -10.69 1.62
C GLN A 90 -11.19 -9.58 2.64
N TYR A 91 -10.16 -9.14 3.39
CA TYR A 91 -10.31 -8.02 4.31
C TYR A 91 -10.59 -6.71 3.56
N GLY A 92 -9.87 -6.41 2.47
CA GLY A 92 -10.14 -5.25 1.63
C GLY A 92 -11.57 -5.25 1.05
N VAL A 93 -12.07 -6.40 0.61
CA VAL A 93 -13.46 -6.55 0.13
C VAL A 93 -14.47 -6.25 1.24
N SER A 94 -14.19 -6.62 2.48
CA SER A 94 -15.05 -6.26 3.63
C SER A 94 -15.05 -4.75 3.94
N LEU A 95 -14.07 -4.00 3.42
CA LEU A 95 -13.98 -2.54 3.46
C LEU A 95 -14.54 -1.87 2.19
N GLU A 96 -15.34 -2.60 1.41
CA GLU A 96 -15.97 -2.14 0.16
C GLU A 96 -14.97 -1.82 -0.98
N ILE A 97 -13.73 -2.31 -0.88
CA ILE A 97 -12.73 -2.19 -1.95
C ILE A 97 -12.96 -3.31 -2.99
N PRO A 98 -13.06 -3.01 -4.30
CA PRO A 98 -13.30 -4.02 -5.32
C PRO A 98 -12.21 -5.12 -5.35
N GLU A 99 -12.62 -6.38 -5.32
CA GLU A 99 -11.70 -7.53 -5.36
C GLU A 99 -10.79 -7.51 -6.59
N SER A 100 -11.34 -7.16 -7.75
CA SER A 100 -10.59 -7.07 -9.01
C SER A 100 -9.48 -6.02 -8.96
N GLU A 101 -9.67 -4.96 -8.18
CA GLU A 101 -8.68 -3.90 -7.98
C GLU A 101 -7.54 -4.42 -7.11
N LEU A 102 -7.84 -5.06 -5.99
CA LEU A 102 -6.85 -5.64 -5.08
C LEU A 102 -5.99 -6.68 -5.80
N ARG A 103 -6.62 -7.61 -6.53
CA ARG A 103 -5.94 -8.63 -7.34
C ARG A 103 -4.99 -8.05 -8.37
N ALA A 104 -5.43 -7.00 -9.09
CA ALA A 104 -4.61 -6.32 -10.08
C ALA A 104 -3.35 -5.68 -9.45
N GLN A 105 -3.43 -5.21 -8.20
CA GLN A 105 -2.28 -4.61 -7.50
C GLN A 105 -1.37 -5.65 -6.85
N THR A 106 -1.92 -6.77 -6.36
CA THR A 106 -1.13 -7.82 -5.70
C THR A 106 -0.52 -8.82 -6.68
N GLY A 107 -1.02 -8.88 -7.93
CA GLY A 107 -0.54 -9.79 -8.96
C GLY A 107 -0.99 -11.23 -8.80
N ILE A 108 -2.17 -11.44 -8.17
CA ILE A 108 -2.81 -12.76 -7.98
C ILE A 108 -4.13 -12.83 -8.73
#